data_AF-A0A2E3Z334-F1
#
_entry.id   AF-A0A2E3Z334-F1
#
_cell.length_a   1.000
_cell.length_b   1.000
_cell.length_c   1.000
_cell.angle_alpha   90.00
_cell.angle_beta   90.00
_cell.angle_gamma   90.00
#
_symmetry.space_group_name_H-M   'P 1'
#
loop_
_entity.id
_entity.type
_entity.pdbx_description
1 polymer ?
#
loop_
_entity_poly.entity_id
_entity_poly.type
_entity_poly.pdbx_seq_one_letter_code
_entity_poly.pdbx_strand_id
1 'polypeptide(L)'
;MTNHGGREVIVRLGGKDLNKDGRIINLVVVGSSRFYDYSVIEEALDEWVNSEANPDLIITGGASGVDYLAERWADNHSVPFAVFSEAWNAPRTGLEDQGRKEAPNSLTHELLTVATHIVAFPSPTSKWTEIVIQMAEEQGIPCVVVRVD
;
A
#
# COMPACT_ATOMS: atom_id res chain seq x y z
N MET A 1 -19.79 5.02 -10.36
CA MET A 1 -18.85 4.05 -9.75
C MET A 1 -19.04 4.17 -8.25
N THR A 2 -19.57 3.13 -7.61
CA THR A 2 -19.77 3.07 -6.16
C THR A 2 -18.40 3.08 -5.48
N ASN A 3 -18.07 4.20 -4.83
CA ASN A 3 -16.82 4.44 -4.13
C ASN A 3 -16.83 3.64 -2.82
N HIS A 4 -16.46 2.36 -2.90
CA HIS A 4 -16.30 1.51 -1.72
C HIS A 4 -14.94 1.86 -1.12
N GLY A 5 -14.89 2.32 0.14
CA GLY A 5 -13.62 2.67 0.79
C GLY A 5 -12.72 1.45 0.99
N GLY A 6 -11.41 1.66 1.17
CA GLY A 6 -10.43 0.58 1.31
C GLY A 6 -10.80 -0.43 2.41
N ARG A 7 -11.37 0.03 3.53
CA ARG A 7 -11.86 -0.85 4.60
C ARG A 7 -12.96 -1.81 4.13
N GLU A 8 -13.88 -1.35 3.30
CA GLU A 8 -14.95 -2.19 2.77
C GLU A 8 -14.40 -3.24 1.80
N VAL A 9 -13.43 -2.85 0.95
CA VAL A 9 -12.75 -3.80 0.05
C VAL A 9 -12.05 -4.88 0.86
N ILE A 10 -11.34 -4.50 1.92
CA ILE A 10 -10.66 -5.44 2.83
C ILE A 10 -11.65 -6.38 3.51
N VAL A 11 -12.77 -5.87 4.04
CA VAL A 11 -13.80 -6.73 4.65
C VAL A 11 -14.35 -7.75 3.64
N ARG A 12 -14.46 -7.36 2.36
CA ARG A 12 -14.99 -8.22 1.31
C ARG A 12 -13.98 -9.20 0.76
N LEU A 13 -12.72 -8.80 0.61
CA LEU A 13 -11.71 -9.51 -0.18
C LEU A 13 -10.49 -9.94 0.62
N GLY A 14 -10.12 -9.20 1.66
CA GLY A 14 -8.94 -9.48 2.46
C GLY A 14 -9.04 -10.83 3.15
N GLY A 15 -7.91 -11.54 3.22
CA GLY A 15 -7.85 -12.84 3.89
C GLY A 15 -8.45 -13.99 3.05
N LYS A 16 -8.65 -13.79 1.75
CA LYS A 16 -9.17 -14.81 0.83
C LYS A 16 -8.12 -15.14 -0.23
N ASP A 17 -8.05 -16.41 -0.56
CA ASP A 17 -7.29 -16.92 -1.70
C ASP A 17 -8.12 -16.66 -2.97
N LEU A 18 -7.85 -15.53 -3.62
CA LEU A 18 -8.57 -15.03 -4.79
C LEU A 18 -8.01 -15.64 -6.07
N ASN A 19 -6.71 -15.89 -6.12
CA ASN A 19 -6.03 -16.48 -7.27
C ASN A 19 -6.10 -18.03 -7.29
N LYS A 20 -6.51 -18.66 -6.17
CA LYS A 20 -6.68 -20.11 -5.96
C LYS A 20 -5.38 -20.91 -5.95
N ASP A 21 -4.29 -20.30 -5.49
CA ASP A 21 -2.98 -20.94 -5.40
C ASP A 21 -2.70 -21.62 -4.03
N GLY A 22 -3.64 -21.51 -3.09
CA GLY A 22 -3.54 -22.10 -1.75
C GLY A 22 -2.82 -21.22 -0.73
N ARG A 23 -2.40 -20.01 -1.12
CA ARG A 23 -1.84 -18.98 -0.24
C ARG A 23 -2.79 -17.79 -0.19
N ILE A 24 -2.63 -16.98 0.85
CA ILE A 24 -3.38 -15.72 0.99
C ILE A 24 -2.36 -14.61 1.11
N ILE A 25 -2.31 -13.74 0.09
CA ILE A 25 -1.34 -12.66 -0.03
C ILE A 25 -2.07 -11.32 -0.11
N ASN A 26 -2.16 -10.68 1.06
CA ASN A 26 -2.48 -9.27 1.19
C ASN A 26 -1.15 -8.49 1.16
N LEU A 27 -0.75 -8.02 -0.02
CA LEU A 27 0.50 -7.30 -0.22
C LEU A 27 0.29 -5.81 0.02
N VAL A 28 0.85 -5.29 1.09
CA VAL A 28 0.88 -3.84 1.35
C VAL A 28 2.05 -3.22 0.59
N VAL A 29 1.75 -2.17 -0.18
CA VAL A 29 2.77 -1.38 -0.87
C VAL A 29 2.73 0.05 -0.32
N VAL A 30 3.87 0.52 0.17
CA VAL A 30 4.03 1.86 0.76
C VAL A 30 5.28 2.53 0.25
N GLY A 31 5.29 3.86 0.13
CA GLY A 31 6.50 4.56 -0.25
C GLY A 31 6.40 6.07 -0.32
N SER A 32 7.42 6.68 -0.91
CA SER A 32 7.48 8.13 -1.09
C SER A 32 6.30 8.66 -1.90
N SER A 33 5.64 9.68 -1.37
CA SER A 33 4.57 10.39 -2.09
C SER A 33 5.06 11.27 -3.24
N ARG A 34 6.38 11.33 -3.42
CA ARG A 34 7.09 12.19 -4.39
C ARG A 34 7.86 11.41 -5.45
N PHE A 35 7.84 10.08 -5.40
CA PHE A 35 8.51 9.23 -6.38
C PHE A 35 7.53 8.79 -7.47
N TYR A 36 7.89 8.98 -8.75
CA TYR A 36 6.98 8.79 -9.88
C TYR A 36 7.57 7.97 -11.04
N ASP A 37 8.72 7.32 -10.86
CA ASP A 37 9.24 6.40 -11.87
C ASP A 37 8.51 5.06 -11.78
N TYR A 38 7.53 4.88 -12.68
CA TYR A 38 6.74 3.65 -12.74
C TYR A 38 7.58 2.41 -13.04
N SER A 39 8.66 2.56 -13.82
CA SER A 39 9.49 1.42 -14.25
C SER A 39 10.14 0.74 -13.05
N VAL A 40 10.59 1.53 -12.08
CA VAL A 40 11.19 1.01 -10.82
C VAL A 40 10.15 0.28 -9.97
N ILE A 41 8.92 0.78 -9.92
CA ILE A 41 7.83 0.13 -9.16
C ILE A 41 7.41 -1.18 -9.85
N GLU A 42 7.28 -1.16 -11.17
CA GLU A 42 6.93 -2.33 -11.97
C GLU A 42 7.98 -3.42 -11.85
N GLU A 43 9.26 -3.10 -12.07
CA GLU A 43 10.35 -4.06 -11.94
C GLU A 43 10.40 -4.67 -10.54
N ALA A 44 10.30 -3.87 -9.48
CA ALA A 44 10.33 -4.35 -8.11
C ALA A 44 9.15 -5.28 -7.77
N LEU A 45 7.94 -4.96 -8.23
CA LEU A 45 6.76 -5.80 -7.97
C LEU A 45 6.78 -7.07 -8.82
N ASP A 46 7.23 -7.01 -10.07
CA ASP A 46 7.39 -8.17 -10.93
C ASP A 46 8.45 -9.13 -10.38
N GLU A 47 9.60 -8.61 -9.93
CA GLU A 47 10.63 -9.40 -9.25
C GLU A 47 10.09 -10.04 -7.97
N TRP A 48 9.33 -9.28 -7.17
CA TRP A 48 8.72 -9.80 -5.95
C TRP A 48 7.78 -10.96 -6.26
N VAL A 49 6.87 -10.81 -7.23
CA VAL A 49 5.93 -11.85 -7.68
C VAL A 49 6.67 -13.10 -8.15
N ASN A 50 7.74 -12.92 -8.93
CA ASN A 50 8.55 -14.04 -9.44
C ASN A 50 9.28 -14.79 -8.31
N SER A 51 9.63 -14.10 -7.23
CA SER A 51 10.35 -14.69 -6.09
C SER A 51 9.44 -15.28 -5.01
N GLU A 52 8.22 -14.75 -4.85
CA GLU A 52 7.34 -15.06 -3.73
C GLU A 52 6.05 -15.75 -4.19
N ALA A 53 5.10 -14.99 -4.75
CA ALA A 53 3.86 -15.47 -5.37
C ALA A 53 3.02 -14.28 -5.89
N ASN A 54 1.96 -14.58 -6.65
CA ASN A 54 1.00 -13.56 -7.08
C ASN A 54 0.18 -13.05 -5.87
N PRO A 55 0.07 -11.73 -5.65
CA PRO A 55 -0.79 -11.20 -4.61
C PRO A 55 -2.27 -11.45 -4.92
N ASP A 56 -3.06 -11.75 -3.88
CA ASP A 56 -4.51 -11.75 -3.98
C ASP A 56 -5.05 -10.32 -3.96
N LEU A 57 -4.45 -9.48 -3.13
CA LEU A 57 -4.89 -8.11 -2.92
C LEU A 57 -3.69 -7.18 -2.71
N ILE A 58 -3.62 -6.12 -3.51
CA ILE A 58 -2.70 -4.99 -3.28
C ILE A 58 -3.37 -3.99 -2.34
N ILE A 59 -2.65 -3.48 -1.36
CA ILE A 59 -3.19 -2.54 -0.36
C ILE A 59 -2.27 -1.32 -0.26
N THR A 60 -2.84 -0.12 -0.39
CA THR A 60 -2.10 1.15 -0.34
C THR A 60 -2.76 2.15 0.62
N GLY A 61 -2.00 3.19 1.00
CA GLY A 61 -2.48 4.30 1.83
C GLY A 61 -3.21 5.39 1.04
N GLY A 62 -3.22 5.34 -0.30
CA GLY A 62 -3.85 6.34 -1.17
C GLY A 62 -3.10 7.66 -1.28
N ALA A 63 -1.81 7.68 -0.91
CA ALA A 63 -0.95 8.82 -1.19
C ALA A 63 -0.71 8.97 -2.71
N SER A 64 -0.13 10.10 -3.11
CA SER A 64 0.45 10.20 -4.46
C SER A 64 1.75 9.41 -4.55
N GLY A 65 2.43 9.42 -5.69
CA GLY A 65 3.71 8.73 -5.85
C GLY A 65 3.58 7.21 -5.83
N VAL A 66 4.33 6.53 -4.96
CA VAL A 66 4.41 5.06 -4.90
C VAL A 66 3.05 4.38 -4.78
N ASP A 67 2.19 4.83 -3.87
CA ASP A 67 0.85 4.24 -3.66
C ASP A 67 0.04 4.26 -4.96
N TYR A 68 0.02 5.39 -5.66
CA TYR A 68 -0.65 5.54 -6.96
C TYR A 68 -0.04 4.62 -8.03
N LEU A 69 1.28 4.47 -8.05
CA LEU A 69 1.96 3.60 -9.00
C LEU A 69 1.71 2.11 -8.71
N ALA A 70 1.57 1.73 -7.44
CA ALA A 70 1.20 0.38 -7.05
C ALA A 70 -0.25 0.05 -7.44
N GLU A 71 -1.18 1.00 -7.28
CA GLU A 71 -2.56 0.88 -7.78
C GLU A 71 -2.57 0.66 -9.31
N ARG A 72 -1.75 1.42 -10.05
CA ARG A 72 -1.59 1.25 -11.50
C ARG A 72 -1.04 -0.12 -11.86
N TRP A 73 -0.02 -0.60 -11.15
CA TRP A 73 0.53 -1.93 -11.38
C TRP A 73 -0.52 -3.02 -11.14
N ALA A 74 -1.32 -2.89 -10.07
CA ALA A 74 -2.38 -3.83 -9.75
C ALA A 74 -3.45 -3.89 -10.87
N ASP A 75 -3.88 -2.73 -11.38
CA ASP A 75 -4.84 -2.65 -12.48
C ASP A 75 -4.30 -3.30 -13.76
N ASN A 76 -3.02 -3.01 -14.12
CA ASN A 76 -2.35 -3.61 -15.28
C ASN A 76 -2.25 -5.14 -15.20
N HIS A 77 -2.11 -5.68 -13.99
CA HIS A 77 -1.97 -7.12 -13.74
C HIS A 77 -3.30 -7.80 -13.38
N SER A 78 -4.43 -7.07 -13.42
CA SER A 78 -5.74 -7.57 -13.01
C SER A 78 -5.78 -8.11 -11.58
N VAL A 79 -4.95 -7.55 -10.70
CA VAL A 79 -4.94 -7.84 -9.26
C VAL A 79 -5.89 -6.86 -8.57
N PRO A 80 -6.86 -7.33 -7.77
CA PRO A 80 -7.68 -6.45 -6.95
C PRO A 80 -6.83 -5.56 -6.05
N PHE A 81 -7.27 -4.32 -5.81
CA PHE A 81 -6.59 -3.43 -4.87
C PHE A 81 -7.56 -2.70 -3.93
N ALA A 82 -7.06 -2.38 -2.74
CA ALA A 82 -7.77 -1.63 -1.70
C ALA A 82 -6.96 -0.39 -1.31
N VAL A 83 -7.61 0.78 -1.38
CA VAL A 83 -6.98 2.07 -1.05
C VAL A 83 -7.55 2.60 0.25
N PHE A 84 -6.75 2.69 1.31
CA PHE A 84 -7.13 3.28 2.59
C PHE A 84 -7.14 4.82 2.55
N SER A 85 -7.81 5.37 1.53
CA SER A 85 -7.98 6.81 1.32
C SER A 85 -8.89 7.48 2.36
N GLU A 86 -9.62 6.71 3.17
CA GLU A 86 -10.61 7.21 4.14
C GLU A 86 -9.98 8.11 5.21
N ALA A 87 -8.71 7.86 5.58
CA ALA A 87 -7.94 8.72 6.46
C ALA A 87 -7.71 10.14 5.89
N TRP A 88 -7.81 10.30 4.57
CA TRP A 88 -7.60 11.56 3.85
C TRP A 88 -8.91 12.31 3.53
N ASN A 89 -10.04 11.61 3.59
CA ASN A 89 -11.37 12.13 3.23
C ASN A 89 -12.22 12.53 4.44
N ALA A 90 -11.68 12.50 5.66
CA ALA A 90 -12.37 13.05 6.83
C ALA A 90 -12.74 14.54 6.58
N PRO A 91 -13.98 14.97 6.87
CA PRO A 91 -14.41 16.34 6.60
C PRO A 91 -13.43 17.34 7.21
N ARG A 92 -12.86 18.22 6.37
CA ARG A 92 -12.01 19.30 6.84
C ARG A 92 -12.82 20.20 7.77
N THR A 93 -12.38 20.35 9.01
CA THR A 93 -12.94 21.34 9.93
C THR A 93 -12.36 22.72 9.59
N GLY A 94 -12.98 23.43 8.64
CA GLY A 94 -12.62 24.82 8.31
C GLY A 94 -12.63 25.16 6.82
N LEU A 95 -12.50 26.45 6.50
CA LEU A 95 -12.55 27.05 5.15
C LEU A 95 -11.18 27.15 4.45
N GLU A 96 -10.08 26.74 5.11
CA GLU A 96 -8.72 26.93 4.60
C GLU A 96 -8.15 25.65 3.95
N ASP A 97 -7.59 25.79 2.75
CA ASP A 97 -6.90 24.71 2.04
C ASP A 97 -5.44 24.65 2.48
N GLN A 98 -5.13 23.83 3.50
CA GLN A 98 -3.79 23.72 4.09
C GLN A 98 -2.85 22.74 3.34
N GLY A 99 -3.22 22.28 2.15
CA GLY A 99 -2.54 21.17 1.47
C GLY A 99 -2.76 19.82 2.17
N ARG A 100 -2.23 18.73 1.60
CA ARG A 100 -2.27 17.41 2.25
C ARG A 100 -1.32 17.40 3.45
N LYS A 101 -1.86 17.20 4.65
CA LYS A 101 -1.09 16.98 5.89
C LYS A 101 -0.48 15.58 5.91
N GLU A 102 0.45 15.30 6.81
CA GLU A 102 1.01 13.96 6.99
C GLU A 102 -0.07 12.90 7.32
N ALA A 103 0.17 11.63 6.96
CA ALA A 103 -0.76 10.53 7.23
C ALA A 103 -0.93 10.32 8.75
N PRO A 104 -2.13 9.98 9.26
CA PRO A 104 -2.31 9.66 10.67
C PRO A 104 -1.71 8.28 11.03
N ASN A 105 -1.13 8.15 12.24
CA ASN A 105 -0.59 6.89 12.76
C ASN A 105 -1.58 5.70 12.66
N SER A 106 -2.89 5.95 12.76
CA SER A 106 -3.92 4.91 12.65
C SER A 106 -3.91 4.20 11.29
N LEU A 107 -3.57 4.91 10.21
CA LEU A 107 -3.49 4.33 8.86
C LEU A 107 -2.40 3.26 8.80
N THR A 108 -1.22 3.53 9.36
CA THR A 108 -0.12 2.57 9.43
C THR A 108 -0.52 1.29 10.14
N HIS A 109 -1.18 1.40 11.31
CA HIS A 109 -1.66 0.24 12.04
C HIS A 109 -2.72 -0.57 11.27
N GLU A 110 -3.62 0.11 10.55
CA GLU A 110 -4.64 -0.55 9.74
C GLU A 110 -4.03 -1.34 8.59
N LEU A 111 -3.04 -0.77 7.89
CA LEU A 111 -2.30 -1.46 6.83
C LEU A 111 -1.60 -2.71 7.38
N LEU A 112 -0.90 -2.59 8.51
CA LEU A 112 -0.15 -3.71 9.10
C LEU A 112 -1.05 -4.82 9.64
N THR A 113 -2.23 -4.48 10.17
CA THR A 113 -3.19 -5.47 10.70
C THR A 113 -3.65 -6.47 9.64
N VAL A 114 -3.66 -6.05 8.38
CA VAL A 114 -4.16 -6.86 7.26
C VAL A 114 -3.05 -7.40 6.37
N ALA A 115 -1.82 -6.92 6.54
CA ALA A 115 -0.68 -7.30 5.72
C ALA A 115 -0.26 -8.75 5.99
N THR A 116 0.01 -9.49 4.92
CA THR A 116 0.83 -10.71 5.03
C THR A 116 2.25 -10.47 4.57
N HIS A 117 2.44 -9.56 3.61
CA HIS A 117 3.74 -9.13 3.09
C HIS A 117 3.73 -7.63 2.83
N ILE A 118 4.93 -7.04 2.80
CA ILE A 118 5.12 -5.62 2.54
C ILE A 118 6.23 -5.44 1.50
N VAL A 119 6.01 -4.53 0.55
CA VAL A 119 7.07 -3.94 -0.28
C VAL A 119 7.09 -2.43 0.01
N ALA A 120 8.23 -1.94 0.50
CA ALA A 120 8.40 -0.57 0.93
C ALA A 120 9.41 0.17 0.04
N PHE A 121 9.03 1.36 -0.42
CA PHE A 121 9.86 2.24 -1.25
C PHE A 121 10.25 3.54 -0.53
N PRO A 122 11.18 3.50 0.44
CA PRO A 122 11.57 4.68 1.18
C PRO A 122 12.47 5.59 0.34
N SER A 123 12.27 6.90 0.52
CA SER A 123 13.18 7.97 0.11
C SER A 123 13.70 8.72 1.34
N PRO A 124 14.75 9.56 1.20
CA PRO A 124 15.26 10.35 2.33
C PRO A 124 14.21 11.23 3.04
N THR A 125 13.08 11.51 2.39
CA THR A 125 12.00 12.35 2.93
C THR A 125 10.77 11.57 3.41
N SER A 126 10.71 10.25 3.20
CA SER A 126 9.51 9.43 3.51
C SER A 126 9.53 8.86 4.92
N LYS A 127 9.35 9.73 5.92
CA LYS A 127 9.33 9.33 7.36
C LYS A 127 8.34 8.19 7.66
N TRP A 128 7.15 8.24 7.06
CA TRP A 128 6.11 7.25 7.29
C TRP A 128 6.46 5.86 6.77
N THR A 129 7.11 5.79 5.61
CA THR A 129 7.57 4.52 5.05
C THR A 129 8.59 3.87 5.99
N GLU A 130 9.50 4.64 6.58
CA GLU A 130 10.47 4.12 7.55
C GLU A 130 9.77 3.61 8.83
N ILE A 131 8.71 4.29 9.29
CA ILE A 131 7.88 3.81 10.42
C ILE A 131 7.21 2.47 10.08
N VAL A 132 6.64 2.33 8.87
CA VAL A 132 6.02 1.06 8.43
C VAL A 132 7.06 -0.06 8.42
N ILE A 133 8.26 0.19 7.91
CA ILE A 133 9.36 -0.80 7.87
C ILE A 133 9.72 -1.26 9.28
N GLN A 134 9.92 -0.31 10.22
CA GLN A 134 10.25 -0.63 11.60
C GLN A 134 9.14 -1.46 12.27
N MET A 135 7.87 -1.04 12.12
CA MET A 135 6.76 -1.75 12.75
C MET A 135 6.51 -3.13 12.15
N ALA A 136 6.80 -3.31 10.85
CA ALA A 136 6.74 -4.62 10.20
C ALA A 136 7.78 -5.58 10.77
N GLU A 137 9.01 -5.09 10.98
CA GLU A 137 10.08 -5.86 11.63
C GLU A 137 9.69 -6.26 13.06
N GLU A 138 9.16 -5.32 13.85
CA GLU A 138 8.70 -5.58 15.22
C GLU A 138 7.56 -6.63 15.28
N GLN A 139 6.73 -6.71 14.24
CA GLN A 139 5.62 -7.66 14.14
C GLN A 139 5.98 -8.96 13.41
N GLY A 140 7.20 -9.08 12.87
CA GLY A 140 7.64 -10.24 12.09
C GLY A 140 6.93 -10.40 10.74
N ILE A 141 6.43 -9.30 10.16
CA ILE A 141 5.81 -9.30 8.83
C ILE A 141 6.93 -9.23 7.78
N PRO A 142 7.01 -10.16 6.81
CA PRO A 142 7.98 -10.11 5.73
C PRO A 142 7.93 -8.77 4.98
N CYS A 143 9.05 -8.06 4.94
CA CYS A 143 9.16 -6.73 4.32
C CYS A 143 10.36 -6.66 3.39
N VAL A 144 10.11 -6.38 2.11
CA VAL A 144 11.15 -6.06 1.12
C VAL A 144 11.28 -4.55 1.01
N VAL A 145 12.52 -4.04 1.05
CA VAL A 145 12.80 -2.60 1.02
C VAL A 145 13.57 -2.25 -0.24
N VAL A 146 13.00 -1.39 -1.08
CA VAL A 146 13.59 -0.87 -2.32
C VAL A 146 13.81 0.63 -2.17
N ARG A 147 15.05 1.05 -1.91
CA ARG A 147 15.34 2.48 -1.70
C ARG A 147 15.23 3.25 -3.01
N VAL A 148 14.53 4.39 -2.97
CA VAL A 148 14.29 5.27 -4.12
C VAL A 148 14.69 6.71 -3.78
N ASP A 149 15.19 7.44 -4.77
CA ASP A 149 15.68 8.82 -4.63
C ASP A 149 14.63 9.88 -4.99
#